data_AF-A0A348PFE8-F1
#
_entry.id   AF-A0A348PFE8-F1
#
_cell.length_a   1.000
_cell.length_b   1.000
_cell.length_c   1.000
_cell.angle_alpha   90.00
_cell.angle_beta   90.00
_cell.angle_gamma   90.00
#
_symmetry.space_group_name_H-M   'P 1'
#
loop_
_entity.id
_entity.type
_entity.pdbx_description
1 polymer ?
#
loop_
_entity_poly.entity_id
_entity_poly.type
_entity_poly.pdbx_seq_one_letter_code
_entity_poly.pdbx_strand_id
1 'polypeptide(L)'
;MSGARCDAGGRAMWMVRMAAVTMISWVMTGCTSHLAQLEGPRGHTQWITGASGPTVEVPSVFVLSNRTWGTVHVGSLRTSVSTECSTVPPLPASIGPGKSIEVAVIAKFRPQAGDSVCTVQLETAGEPPLVLTIDGRFQPNSPVDAGAPQPIAPAAPSVK
;
A
#
# COMPACT_ATOMS: atom_id res chain seq x y z
N MET A 1 -69.94 -65.44 12.26
CA MET A 1 -69.94 -66.23 11.01
C MET A 1 -69.46 -65.32 9.89
N SER A 2 -68.56 -65.84 9.04
CA SER A 2 -68.19 -65.48 7.66
C SER A 2 -68.55 -64.08 7.14
N GLY A 3 -67.69 -63.32 6.46
CA GLY A 3 -66.49 -63.65 5.71
C GLY A 3 -66.09 -62.43 4.87
N ALA A 4 -64.86 -62.45 4.37
CA ALA A 4 -64.16 -61.38 3.66
C ALA A 4 -64.65 -61.11 2.23
N ARG A 5 -64.39 -59.88 1.72
CA ARG A 5 -63.55 -59.54 0.53
C ARG A 5 -63.70 -58.04 0.20
N CYS A 6 -62.61 -57.25 0.24
CA CYS A 6 -61.77 -56.79 -0.91
C CYS A 6 -62.55 -55.82 -1.84
N ASP A 7 -62.14 -54.59 -2.14
CA ASP A 7 -60.91 -54.24 -2.88
C ASP A 7 -60.64 -52.71 -2.92
N ALA A 8 -59.39 -52.35 -3.26
CA ALA A 8 -58.82 -51.07 -3.74
C ALA A 8 -59.25 -49.74 -3.08
N GLY A 9 -58.40 -48.99 -2.35
CA GLY A 9 -57.04 -48.57 -2.71
C GLY A 9 -57.09 -47.45 -3.75
N GLY A 10 -56.57 -46.24 -3.59
CA GLY A 10 -55.83 -45.61 -2.51
C GLY A 10 -55.52 -44.18 -2.95
N ARG A 11 -56.00 -43.22 -2.15
CA ARG A 11 -55.43 -41.88 -1.85
C ARG A 11 -54.95 -41.02 -3.02
N ALA A 12 -55.78 -40.00 -3.27
CA ALA A 12 -55.50 -38.78 -4.01
C ALA A 12 -54.12 -38.17 -3.69
N MET A 13 -53.29 -38.00 -4.72
CA MET A 13 -52.08 -37.18 -4.69
C MET A 13 -52.24 -36.04 -5.68
N TRP A 14 -52.13 -34.83 -5.15
CA TRP A 14 -52.38 -33.57 -5.82
C TRP A 14 -51.40 -33.32 -6.97
N MET A 15 -51.94 -32.86 -8.11
CA MET A 15 -51.21 -32.13 -9.14
C MET A 15 -50.55 -30.88 -8.53
N VAL A 16 -49.36 -30.51 -9.04
CA VAL A 16 -49.10 -29.20 -9.69
C VAL A 16 -47.64 -29.14 -10.18
N ARG A 17 -47.52 -29.08 -11.52
CA ARG A 17 -46.54 -28.35 -12.36
C ARG A 17 -45.04 -28.43 -12.02
N MET A 18 -44.29 -29.10 -12.91
CA MET A 18 -42.87 -28.79 -13.19
C MET A 18 -42.76 -28.40 -14.67
N ALA A 19 -42.61 -27.11 -14.93
CA ALA A 19 -42.30 -26.56 -16.23
C ALA A 19 -40.96 -25.82 -16.17
N ALA A 20 -40.17 -26.01 -17.22
CA ALA A 20 -39.03 -25.20 -17.66
C ALA A 20 -37.75 -25.21 -16.79
N VAL A 21 -36.83 -26.12 -17.15
CA VAL A 21 -35.39 -25.97 -16.89
C VAL A 21 -34.83 -25.01 -17.95
N THR A 22 -34.83 -23.72 -17.64
CA THR A 22 -33.98 -22.73 -18.33
C THR A 22 -32.62 -22.70 -17.63
N MET A 23 -31.63 -23.34 -18.24
CA MET A 23 -30.22 -23.13 -17.86
C MET A 23 -29.81 -21.70 -18.23
N ILE A 24 -29.89 -20.81 -17.25
CA ILE A 24 -29.22 -19.52 -17.30
C ILE A 24 -27.79 -19.77 -16.82
N SER A 25 -26.87 -19.88 -17.78
CA SER A 25 -25.43 -19.88 -17.50
C SER A 25 -25.06 -18.45 -17.09
N TRP A 26 -24.97 -18.23 -15.79
CA TRP A 26 -24.44 -16.99 -15.21
C TRP A 26 -22.92 -16.99 -15.39
N VAL A 27 -22.45 -16.55 -16.56
CA VAL A 27 -21.07 -16.08 -16.70
C VAL A 27 -21.03 -14.65 -16.15
N MET A 28 -20.88 -14.55 -14.82
CA MET A 28 -20.60 -13.31 -14.10
C MET A 28 -19.43 -13.54 -13.13
N THR A 29 -18.34 -14.13 -13.61
CA THR A 29 -17.04 -14.04 -12.92
C THR A 29 -16.33 -12.79 -13.43
N GLY A 30 -16.78 -11.62 -12.97
CA GLY A 30 -16.22 -10.34 -13.40
C GLY A 30 -16.45 -9.17 -12.45
N CYS A 31 -16.81 -9.42 -11.20
CA CYS A 31 -17.01 -8.38 -10.19
C CYS A 31 -16.51 -8.90 -8.83
N THR A 32 -16.08 -7.99 -7.95
CA THR A 32 -15.75 -8.19 -6.51
C THR A 32 -14.29 -8.39 -6.08
N SER A 33 -13.33 -7.63 -6.61
CA SER A 33 -12.07 -7.38 -5.87
C SER A 33 -11.74 -5.90 -5.65
N HIS A 34 -12.37 -4.98 -6.39
CA HIS A 34 -12.12 -3.52 -6.27
C HIS A 34 -13.07 -2.79 -5.32
N LEU A 35 -13.83 -3.50 -4.48
CA LEU A 35 -14.86 -2.90 -3.62
C LEU A 35 -14.33 -2.34 -2.30
N ALA A 36 -13.07 -2.56 -1.98
CA ALA A 36 -12.37 -2.03 -0.80
C ALA A 36 -10.95 -1.66 -1.25
N GLN A 37 -10.57 -0.38 -1.15
CA GLN A 37 -9.20 0.05 -1.43
C GLN A 37 -8.95 1.42 -0.80
N LEU A 38 -7.76 1.60 -0.26
CA LEU A 38 -7.28 2.89 0.24
C LEU A 38 -6.51 3.64 -0.85
N GLU A 39 -6.95 4.85 -1.17
CA GLU A 39 -6.32 5.75 -2.14
C GLU A 39 -5.61 6.90 -1.42
N GLY A 40 -4.47 7.35 -1.97
CA GLY A 40 -3.73 8.49 -1.44
C GLY A 40 -2.27 8.48 -1.88
N PRO A 41 -1.51 9.56 -1.60
CA PRO A 41 -0.09 9.63 -1.86
C PRO A 41 0.66 8.47 -1.21
N ARG A 42 1.58 7.85 -1.95
CA ARG A 42 2.38 6.71 -1.49
C ARG A 42 3.86 7.00 -1.35
N GLY A 43 4.29 8.19 -1.77
CA GLY A 43 5.68 8.61 -1.80
C GLY A 43 5.85 10.00 -1.21
N HIS A 44 6.93 10.19 -0.46
CA HIS A 44 7.40 11.50 -0.02
C HIS A 44 8.91 11.58 -0.23
N THR A 45 9.40 12.64 -0.87
CA THR A 45 10.83 12.85 -1.10
C THR A 45 11.28 14.11 -0.38
N GLN A 46 12.32 13.99 0.43
CA GLN A 46 12.93 15.10 1.16
C GLN A 46 14.40 15.25 0.76
N TRP A 47 14.78 16.47 0.36
CA TRP A 47 16.19 16.83 0.18
C TRP A 47 16.79 17.22 1.53
N ILE A 48 17.91 16.59 1.87
CA ILE A 48 18.63 16.76 3.13
C ILE A 48 19.96 17.46 2.82
N THR A 49 20.17 18.62 3.44
CA THR A 49 21.40 19.41 3.32
C THR A 49 22.44 18.94 4.33
N GLY A 50 23.69 18.82 3.88
CA GLY A 50 24.81 18.36 4.70
C GLY A 50 25.04 16.85 4.60
N ALA A 51 26.07 16.46 3.85
CA ALA A 51 26.47 15.05 3.67
C ALA A 51 27.24 14.47 4.88
N SER A 52 27.51 15.27 5.90
CA SER A 52 28.24 14.89 7.11
C SER A 52 27.55 15.45 8.34
N GLY A 53 27.09 14.58 9.25
CA GLY A 53 26.37 15.01 10.44
C GLY A 53 25.65 13.89 11.18
N PRO A 54 24.89 14.23 12.22
CA PRO A 54 24.05 13.28 12.94
C PRO A 54 22.94 12.71 12.04
N THR A 55 22.28 11.65 12.52
CA THR A 55 21.06 11.12 11.89
C THR A 55 20.01 12.22 11.75
N VAL A 56 19.39 12.32 10.57
CA VAL A 56 18.35 13.29 10.24
C VAL A 56 16.99 12.61 10.30
N GLU A 57 16.04 13.23 10.99
CA GLU A 57 14.66 12.77 11.07
C GLU A 57 13.81 13.48 10.01
N VAL A 58 13.08 12.71 9.21
CA VAL A 58 12.17 13.20 8.17
C VAL A 58 10.75 12.80 8.57
N PRO A 59 9.96 13.73 9.13
CA PRO A 59 8.54 13.49 9.42
C PRO A 59 7.72 13.53 8.12
N SER A 60 6.78 12.60 7.99
CA SER A 60 5.88 12.50 6.84
C SER A 60 4.51 12.02 7.29
N VAL A 61 3.45 12.57 6.70
CA VAL A 61 2.07 12.15 6.99
C VAL A 61 1.41 11.70 5.69
N PHE A 62 0.91 10.47 5.69
CA PHE A 62 0.16 9.91 4.58
C PHE A 62 -1.31 9.81 4.98
N VAL A 63 -2.18 10.46 4.19
CA VAL A 63 -3.63 10.35 4.36
C VAL A 63 -4.15 9.42 3.28
N LEU A 64 -4.70 8.28 3.71
CA LEU A 64 -5.24 7.26 2.83
C LEU A 64 -6.76 7.19 3.01
N SER A 65 -7.51 7.46 1.96
CA SER A 65 -8.97 7.51 1.96
C SER A 65 -9.57 6.25 1.35
N ASN A 66 -10.57 5.66 2.00
CA ASN A 66 -11.38 4.62 1.39
C ASN A 66 -12.43 5.25 0.46
N ARG A 67 -12.19 5.16 -0.85
CA ARG A 67 -13.10 5.69 -1.88
C ARG A 67 -14.15 4.69 -2.36
N THR A 68 -14.15 3.50 -1.78
CA THR A 68 -15.02 2.40 -2.17
C THR A 68 -16.25 2.32 -1.27
N TRP A 69 -17.14 1.38 -1.60
CA TRP A 69 -18.37 1.13 -0.85
C TRP A 69 -18.21 0.06 0.25
N GLY A 70 -17.09 -0.67 0.25
CA GLY A 70 -16.74 -1.65 1.27
C GLY A 70 -15.93 -1.05 2.42
N THR A 71 -15.66 -1.88 3.44
CA THR A 71 -14.78 -1.52 4.57
C THR A 71 -13.40 -2.12 4.36
N VAL A 72 -12.34 -1.32 4.52
CA VAL A 72 -10.96 -1.82 4.48
C VAL A 72 -10.50 -2.11 5.91
N HIS A 73 -10.02 -3.33 6.16
CA HIS A 73 -9.45 -3.71 7.44
C HIS A 73 -7.93 -3.63 7.39
N VAL A 74 -7.34 -2.75 8.20
CA VAL A 74 -5.88 -2.63 8.37
C VAL A 74 -5.50 -3.31 9.69
N GLY A 75 -4.81 -4.44 9.58
CA GLY A 75 -4.51 -5.30 10.73
C GLY A 75 -3.25 -4.90 11.48
N SER A 76 -2.19 -4.54 10.75
CA SER A 76 -0.89 -4.19 11.34
C SER A 76 -0.05 -3.34 10.41
N LEU A 77 1.08 -2.87 10.91
CA LEU A 77 2.03 -2.05 10.18
C LEU A 77 3.43 -2.62 10.37
N ARG A 78 4.17 -2.79 9.27
CA ARG A 78 5.59 -3.19 9.28
C ARG A 78 6.46 -1.99 8.96
N THR A 79 7.45 -1.75 9.81
CA THR A 79 8.41 -0.66 9.67
C THR A 79 9.81 -1.16 9.37
N SER A 80 10.64 -0.28 8.80
CA SER A 80 12.09 -0.47 8.76
C SER A 80 12.70 -0.20 10.14
N VAL A 81 13.90 -0.73 10.42
CA VAL A 81 14.58 -0.74 11.75
C VAL A 81 14.88 0.66 12.32
N SER A 82 14.65 1.74 11.56
CA SER A 82 14.93 3.12 11.97
C SER A 82 13.76 4.05 11.65
N THR A 83 12.55 3.56 11.85
CA THR A 83 11.32 4.28 11.53
C THR A 83 10.34 4.22 12.70
N GLU A 84 9.87 5.38 13.13
CA GLU A 84 8.77 5.49 14.09
C GLU A 84 7.47 5.74 13.32
N CYS A 85 6.38 5.10 13.74
CA CYS A 85 5.09 5.19 13.04
C CYS A 85 3.94 5.30 14.04
N SER A 86 2.94 6.09 13.68
CA SER A 86 1.67 6.20 14.39
C SER A 86 0.52 6.28 13.38
N THR A 87 -0.65 5.76 13.75
CA THR A 87 -1.83 5.80 12.88
C THR A 87 -3.04 6.39 13.59
N VAL A 88 -3.88 7.07 12.83
CA VAL A 88 -5.19 7.57 13.28
C VAL A 88 -6.25 7.12 12.28
N PRO A 89 -7.20 6.26 12.67
CA PRO A 89 -7.31 5.58 13.97
C PRO A 89 -6.13 4.63 14.27
N PRO A 90 -5.87 4.29 15.55
CA PRO A 90 -4.84 3.32 15.92
C PRO A 90 -5.17 1.93 15.39
N LEU A 91 -4.15 1.15 15.04
CA LEU A 91 -4.31 -0.23 14.55
C LEU A 91 -4.58 -1.22 15.69
N PRO A 92 -5.31 -2.33 15.44
CA PRO A 92 -6.00 -2.65 14.19
C PRO A 92 -7.21 -1.74 13.95
N ALA A 93 -7.45 -1.38 12.69
CA ALA A 93 -8.48 -0.40 12.32
C ALA A 93 -9.36 -0.89 11.17
N SER A 94 -10.60 -0.41 11.14
CA SER A 94 -11.56 -0.64 10.06
C SER A 94 -11.98 0.69 9.45
N ILE A 95 -11.69 0.89 8.17
CA ILE A 95 -11.92 2.15 7.47
C ILE A 95 -13.14 2.00 6.56
N GLY A 96 -14.27 2.55 6.99
CA GLY A 96 -15.51 2.52 6.23
C GLY A 96 -15.49 3.44 4.99
N PRO A 97 -16.53 3.38 4.16
CA PRO A 97 -16.68 4.22 2.97
C PRO A 97 -16.55 5.72 3.28
N GLY A 98 -15.73 6.43 2.51
CA GLY A 98 -15.50 7.87 2.66
C GLY A 98 -14.71 8.26 3.92
N LYS A 99 -14.22 7.29 4.70
CA LYS A 99 -13.33 7.52 5.84
C LYS A 99 -11.87 7.41 5.42
N SER A 100 -10.97 7.92 6.26
CA SER A 100 -9.54 7.88 6.04
C SER A 100 -8.79 7.28 7.22
N ILE A 101 -7.59 6.81 6.94
CA ILE A 101 -6.55 6.54 7.92
C ILE A 101 -5.38 7.49 7.65
N GLU A 102 -4.90 8.12 8.69
CA GLU A 102 -3.66 8.89 8.68
C GLU A 102 -2.53 8.02 9.20
N VAL A 103 -1.39 8.07 8.52
CA VAL A 103 -0.17 7.35 8.90
C VAL A 103 0.94 8.38 9.02
N ALA A 104 1.29 8.71 10.26
CA ALA A 104 2.43 9.55 10.58
C ALA A 104 3.68 8.68 10.68
N VAL A 105 4.73 9.06 9.96
CA VAL A 105 5.99 8.33 9.88
C VAL A 105 7.13 9.29 10.15
N ILE A 106 8.05 8.90 11.03
CA ILE A 106 9.31 9.61 11.25
C ILE A 106 10.42 8.67 10.78
N ALA A 107 10.96 8.94 9.60
CA ALA A 107 12.06 8.16 9.02
C ALA A 107 13.40 8.76 9.45
N LYS A 108 14.33 7.91 9.91
CA LYS A 108 15.66 8.36 10.33
C LYS A 108 16.70 7.98 9.29
N PHE A 109 17.31 8.98 8.65
CA PHE A 109 18.31 8.81 7.60
C PHE A 109 19.71 9.16 8.11
N ARG A 110 20.70 8.33 7.78
CA ARG A 110 22.10 8.58 8.13
C ARG A 110 22.83 9.12 6.89
N PRO A 111 23.47 10.31 6.96
CA PRO A 111 24.21 10.86 5.82
C PRO A 111 25.26 9.92 5.23
N GLN A 112 25.91 9.10 6.07
CA GLN A 112 26.93 8.12 5.67
C GLN A 112 26.38 6.99 4.78
N ALA A 113 25.08 6.71 4.82
CA ALA A 113 24.46 5.71 3.97
C ALA A 113 24.19 6.23 2.55
N GLY A 114 24.36 7.55 2.32
CA GLY A 114 23.96 8.22 1.09
C GLY A 114 22.45 8.25 0.90
N ASP A 115 22.03 8.46 -0.35
CA ASP A 115 20.62 8.40 -0.75
C ASP A 115 20.00 7.08 -0.30
N SER A 116 18.91 7.17 0.46
CA SER A 116 18.29 6.00 1.08
C SER A 116 16.77 6.11 1.10
N VAL A 117 16.13 4.94 1.09
CA VAL A 117 14.68 4.79 1.00
C VAL A 117 14.18 4.08 2.24
N CYS A 118 13.19 4.67 2.89
CA CYS A 118 12.47 4.08 4.00
C CYS A 118 11.09 3.62 3.52
N THR A 119 10.77 2.34 3.75
CA THR A 119 9.46 1.79 3.41
C THR A 119 8.67 1.42 4.66
N VAL A 120 7.38 1.74 4.65
CA VAL A 120 6.38 1.32 5.65
C VAL A 120 5.29 0.54 4.92
N GLN A 121 4.91 -0.61 5.46
CA GLN A 121 3.88 -1.47 4.86
C GLN A 121 2.67 -1.55 5.77
N LEU A 122 1.48 -1.24 5.25
CA LEU A 122 0.21 -1.45 5.92
C LEU A 122 -0.39 -2.78 5.47
N GLU A 123 -0.57 -3.70 6.41
CA GLU A 123 -1.14 -5.01 6.17
C GLU A 123 -2.66 -4.92 6.15
N THR A 124 -3.27 -5.12 4.99
CA THR A 124 -4.72 -5.15 4.80
C THR A 124 -5.23 -6.58 4.73
N ALA A 125 -6.36 -6.86 5.37
CA ALA A 125 -6.89 -8.22 5.42
C ALA A 125 -7.40 -8.65 4.04
N GLY A 126 -6.79 -9.70 3.47
CA GLY A 126 -7.21 -10.27 2.19
C GLY A 126 -6.75 -9.47 0.96
N GLU A 127 -5.93 -8.44 1.14
CA GLU A 127 -5.39 -7.60 0.07
C GLU A 127 -3.86 -7.55 0.14
N PRO A 128 -3.18 -7.21 -0.98
CA PRO A 128 -1.76 -6.94 -0.96
C PRO A 128 -1.44 -5.76 -0.02
N PRO A 129 -0.31 -5.81 0.72
CA PRO A 129 0.06 -4.75 1.64
C PRO A 129 0.26 -3.42 0.90
N LEU A 130 -0.22 -2.35 1.52
CA LEU A 130 -0.01 -1.00 1.01
C LEU A 130 1.39 -0.51 1.40
N VAL A 131 2.22 -0.25 0.39
CA VAL A 131 3.56 0.31 0.60
C VAL A 131 3.52 1.84 0.58
N LEU A 132 4.15 2.44 1.58
CA LEU A 132 4.44 3.87 1.69
C LEU A 132 5.96 4.06 1.68
N THR A 133 6.43 5.01 0.89
CA THR A 133 7.86 5.21 0.63
C THR A 133 8.26 6.64 1.01
N ILE A 134 9.36 6.76 1.73
CA ILE A 134 10.00 8.03 2.06
C ILE A 134 11.42 7.99 1.52
N ASP A 135 11.74 8.91 0.62
CA ASP A 135 13.06 9.04 -0.01
C ASP A 135 13.84 10.17 0.68
N GLY A 136 14.93 9.80 1.35
CA GLY A 136 15.92 10.76 1.85
C GLY A 136 17.02 10.96 0.81
N ARG A 137 17.06 12.14 0.19
CA ARG A 137 18.06 12.50 -0.83
C ARG A 137 19.07 13.47 -0.25
N PHE A 138 20.34 13.10 -0.24
CA PHE A 138 21.40 13.97 0.28
C PHE A 138 21.98 14.81 -0.84
N GLN A 139 22.04 16.13 -0.63
CA GLN A 139 22.72 16.99 -1.58
C GLN A 139 24.23 16.72 -1.54
N PRO A 140 24.88 16.49 -2.70
CA PRO A 140 26.33 16.40 -2.74
C PRO A 140 26.93 17.75 -2.30
N ASN A 141 27.86 17.73 -1.36
CA ASN A 141 28.67 18.91 -1.08
C ASN A 141 29.42 19.26 -2.36
N SER A 142 29.30 20.51 -2.84
CA SER A 142 30.07 21.00 -3.99
C SER A 142 31.54 20.64 -3.82
N PRO A 143 32.25 20.16 -4.86
CA PRO A 143 33.66 19.88 -4.75
C PRO A 143 34.39 21.17 -4.36
N VAL A 144 35.01 21.17 -3.18
CA VAL A 144 35.79 22.32 -2.67
C VAL A 144 37.13 22.45 -3.39
N ASP A 145 37.47 21.54 -4.31
CA ASP A 145 38.81 21.45 -4.88
C ASP A 145 38.82 21.75 -6.39
N ALA A 146 38.49 22.99 -6.73
CA ALA A 146 39.08 23.62 -7.90
C ALA A 146 40.14 24.59 -7.38
N GLY A 147 41.31 24.07 -7.01
CA GLY A 147 42.49 24.90 -6.87
C GLY A 147 42.60 25.82 -8.08
N ALA A 148 42.88 27.10 -7.86
CA ALA A 148 42.96 28.09 -8.92
C ALA A 148 43.81 27.54 -10.08
N PRO A 149 43.37 27.65 -11.35
CA PRO A 149 44.13 27.12 -12.47
C PRO A 149 45.55 27.67 -12.40
N GLN A 150 46.54 26.78 -12.27
CA GLN A 150 47.94 27.21 -12.22
C GLN A 150 48.25 27.94 -13.53
N PRO A 151 48.85 29.15 -13.48
CA PRO A 151 49.28 29.83 -14.68
C PRO A 151 50.25 28.93 -15.44
N ILE A 152 49.92 28.61 -16.70
CA ILE A 152 50.84 27.92 -17.59
C ILE A 152 52.01 28.87 -17.83
N ALA A 153 53.19 28.55 -17.31
CA ALA A 153 54.39 29.32 -17.57
C ALA A 153 54.67 29.33 -19.08
N PRO A 154 55.00 30.47 -19.69
CA PRO A 154 55.34 30.52 -21.11
C PRO A 154 56.60 29.69 -21.36
N ALA A 155 56.57 28.88 -22.41
CA ALA A 155 57.71 28.08 -22.85
C ALA A 155 58.93 28.99 -23.08
N ALA A 156 60.05 28.66 -22.45
CA ALA A 156 61.30 29.37 -22.65
C ALA A 156 61.72 29.25 -24.13
N PRO A 157 62.15 30.34 -24.80
CA PRO A 157 62.59 30.27 -26.18
C PRO A 157 63.88 29.43 -26.25
N SER A 158 63.80 28.32 -26.97
CA SER A 158 64.99 27.59 -27.40
C SER A 158 65.66 28.40 -28.50
N VAL A 159 66.83 28.98 -28.23
CA VAL A 159 67.71 29.48 -29.28
C VAL A 159 69.10 28.88 -29.12
N LYS A 160 69.58 28.44 -30.27
CA LYS A 160 70.71 27.58 -30.61
C LYS A 160 72.05 28.30 -30.50
#